data_AF-A0A2V5TNW5-F1
#
_entry.id   AF-A0A2V5TNW5-F1
#
_cell.length_a   1.000
_cell.length_b   1.000
_cell.length_c   1.000
_cell.angle_alpha   90.00
_cell.angle_beta   90.00
_cell.angle_gamma   90.00
#
_symmetry.space_group_name_H-M   'P 1'
#
loop_
_entity.id
_entity.type
_entity.pdbx_description
1 polymer ?
#
loop_
_entity_poly.entity_id
_entity_poly.type
_entity_poly.pdbx_seq_one_letter_code
_entity_poly.pdbx_strand_id
1 'polypeptide(L)'
;MSSSTYDVAIIGGGPAGSTAAALLARAGRRVIVFEREKFPRFHIGESLLPFSMKAFTRLELHEKSLRAGFMKKFGGEIFLAIACFCVTSCATISSHEFSKPTSDWQTKTGQLMYRTPKTTLIGEALVRFSKTGDFELTVSKGPGITLLSLRQDAAFAEIKGAFARQGWSGPVAQAPPQLRGWLGLRDQFIRAPNQKTVRYALGNETFLFRF
;
A
#
# COMPACT_ATOMS: atom_id res chain seq x y z
N MET A 1 -37.67 -12.98 29.43
CA MET A 1 -37.14 -12.63 28.10
C MET A 1 -37.29 -13.85 27.21
N SER A 2 -38.13 -13.80 26.17
CA SER A 2 -38.18 -14.90 25.20
C SER A 2 -36.86 -14.93 24.43
N SER A 3 -36.18 -16.08 24.45
CA SER A 3 -34.98 -16.30 23.65
C SER A 3 -35.38 -16.27 22.18
N SER A 4 -35.07 -15.18 21.47
CA SER A 4 -35.22 -15.13 20.02
C SER A 4 -34.17 -16.05 19.42
N THR A 5 -34.58 -17.27 19.07
CA THR A 5 -33.71 -18.20 18.35
C THR A 5 -33.43 -17.65 16.96
N TYR A 6 -32.17 -17.56 16.58
CA TYR A 6 -31.74 -17.25 15.21
C TYR A 6 -31.17 -18.52 14.58
N ASP A 7 -31.33 -18.66 13.28
CA ASP A 7 -30.82 -19.82 12.54
C ASP A 7 -29.36 -19.59 12.12
N VAL A 8 -28.97 -18.32 11.91
CA VAL A 8 -27.60 -17.92 11.51
C VAL A 8 -27.19 -16.64 12.21
N ALA A 9 -25.97 -16.62 12.76
CA ALA A 9 -25.31 -15.41 13.24
C ALA A 9 -24.13 -15.05 12.31
N ILE A 10 -24.10 -13.82 11.83
CA ILE A 10 -23.06 -13.29 10.93
C ILE A 10 -22.25 -12.25 11.68
N ILE A 11 -20.92 -12.37 11.62
CA ILE A 11 -19.98 -11.41 12.21
C ILE A 11 -19.39 -10.55 11.08
N GLY A 12 -19.66 -9.25 11.12
CA GLY A 12 -19.25 -8.25 10.14
C GLY A 12 -20.38 -7.83 9.21
N GLY A 13 -20.66 -6.53 9.15
CA GLY A 13 -21.69 -5.92 8.30
C GLY A 13 -21.17 -5.40 6.95
N GLY A 14 -19.95 -5.77 6.56
CA GLY A 14 -19.36 -5.40 5.27
C GLY A 14 -20.06 -6.04 4.05
N PRO A 15 -19.54 -5.86 2.82
CA PRO A 15 -20.18 -6.34 1.60
C PRO A 15 -20.48 -7.84 1.60
N ALA A 16 -19.57 -8.67 2.12
CA ALA A 16 -19.77 -10.11 2.20
C ALA A 16 -20.88 -10.48 3.22
N GLY A 17 -20.79 -9.94 4.44
CA GLY A 17 -21.72 -10.27 5.52
C GLY A 17 -23.14 -9.77 5.26
N SER A 18 -23.29 -8.53 4.77
CA SER A 18 -24.60 -7.98 4.41
C SER A 18 -25.23 -8.70 3.21
N THR A 19 -24.43 -9.09 2.20
CA THR A 19 -24.91 -9.91 1.07
C THR A 19 -25.40 -11.28 1.56
N ALA A 20 -24.61 -11.98 2.37
CA ALA A 20 -24.98 -13.28 2.91
C ALA A 20 -26.26 -13.18 3.77
N ALA A 21 -26.34 -12.17 4.64
CA ALA A 21 -27.50 -11.91 5.47
C ALA A 21 -28.77 -11.72 4.64
N ALA A 22 -28.70 -10.85 3.62
CA ALA A 22 -29.83 -10.57 2.75
C ALA A 22 -30.30 -11.81 1.98
N LEU A 23 -29.37 -12.61 1.44
CA LEU A 23 -29.72 -13.83 0.71
C LEU A 23 -30.32 -14.92 1.62
N LEU A 24 -29.77 -15.10 2.82
CA LEU A 24 -30.29 -16.06 3.80
C LEU A 24 -31.66 -15.65 4.33
N ALA A 25 -31.87 -14.36 4.60
CA ALA A 25 -33.17 -13.82 5.00
C ALA A 25 -34.22 -14.03 3.89
N ARG A 26 -33.87 -13.80 2.62
CA ARG A 26 -34.74 -14.09 1.47
C ARG A 26 -35.06 -15.57 1.31
N ALA A 27 -34.19 -16.45 1.79
CA ALA A 27 -34.43 -17.90 1.85
C ALA A 27 -35.24 -18.34 3.07
N GLY A 28 -35.81 -17.39 3.84
CA GLY A 28 -36.68 -17.67 4.99
C GLY A 28 -35.94 -17.99 6.28
N ARG A 29 -34.63 -17.73 6.37
CA ARG A 29 -33.84 -17.94 7.59
C ARG A 29 -33.88 -16.71 8.51
N ARG A 30 -33.93 -16.93 9.81
CA ARG A 30 -33.77 -15.87 10.82
C ARG A 30 -32.28 -15.61 11.01
N VAL A 31 -31.83 -14.44 10.56
CA VAL A 31 -30.41 -14.08 10.58
C VAL A 31 -30.19 -12.89 11.50
N ILE A 32 -29.15 -12.95 12.31
CA ILE A 32 -28.63 -11.81 13.08
C ILE A 32 -27.25 -11.42 12.57
N VAL A 33 -26.99 -10.12 12.46
CA VAL A 33 -25.70 -9.58 12.00
C VAL A 33 -25.12 -8.72 13.12
N PHE A 34 -23.88 -9.01 13.50
CA PHE A 34 -23.12 -8.22 14.45
C PHE A 34 -22.04 -7.45 13.71
N GLU A 35 -22.09 -6.12 13.77
CA GLU A 35 -21.03 -5.25 13.26
C GLU A 35 -20.45 -4.44 14.43
N ARG A 36 -19.12 -4.30 14.43
CA ARG A 36 -18.39 -3.57 15.46
C ARG A 36 -18.55 -2.06 15.31
N GLU A 37 -18.62 -1.58 14.07
CA GLU A 37 -18.63 -0.17 13.74
C GLU A 37 -20.05 0.36 13.40
N LYS A 38 -20.27 1.66 13.62
CA LYS A 38 -21.52 2.33 13.25
C LYS A 38 -21.46 2.77 11.78
N PHE A 39 -22.46 2.44 10.97
CA PHE A 39 -22.55 2.91 9.58
C PHE A 39 -23.15 4.33 9.46
N PRO A 40 -22.77 5.11 8.43
CA PRO A 40 -21.72 4.82 7.44
C PRO A 40 -20.32 4.91 8.05
N ARG A 41 -19.42 4.04 7.59
CA ARG A 41 -18.02 3.98 8.03
C ARG A 41 -17.07 4.00 6.86
N PHE A 42 -15.85 4.49 7.07
CA PHE A 42 -14.81 4.47 6.07
C PHE A 42 -14.24 3.05 5.90
N HIS A 43 -14.09 2.59 4.66
CA HIS A 43 -13.44 1.31 4.35
C HIS A 43 -12.82 1.35 2.95
N ILE A 44 -11.62 0.78 2.80
CA ILE A 44 -10.90 0.72 1.52
C ILE A 44 -11.42 -0.47 0.70
N GLY A 45 -11.65 -0.26 -0.60
CA GLY A 45 -12.21 -1.27 -1.50
C GLY A 45 -13.17 -0.69 -2.54
N GLU A 46 -12.84 0.47 -3.08
CA GLU A 46 -13.77 1.32 -3.85
C GLU A 46 -13.97 0.82 -5.29
N SER A 47 -12.98 0.10 -5.84
CA SER A 47 -13.00 -0.34 -7.23
C SER A 47 -13.65 -1.71 -7.39
N LEU A 48 -14.89 -1.72 -7.86
CA LEU A 48 -15.61 -2.96 -8.16
C LEU A 48 -15.21 -3.56 -9.53
N LEU A 49 -15.47 -4.85 -9.70
CA LEU A 49 -15.31 -5.56 -10.97
C LEU A 49 -16.68 -5.81 -11.61
N PRO A 50 -16.76 -5.96 -12.95
CA PRO A 50 -18.01 -6.32 -13.62
C PRO A 50 -18.67 -7.59 -13.03
N PHE A 51 -17.88 -8.54 -12.53
CA PHE A 51 -18.40 -9.74 -11.86
C PHE A 51 -19.25 -9.42 -10.62
N SER A 52 -18.92 -8.36 -9.87
CA SER A 52 -19.67 -7.93 -8.70
C SER A 52 -21.12 -7.58 -9.04
N MET A 53 -21.41 -7.17 -10.29
CA MET A 53 -22.76 -6.85 -10.74
C MET A 53 -23.74 -8.03 -10.61
N LYS A 54 -23.25 -9.28 -10.70
CA LYS A 54 -24.09 -10.47 -10.46
C LYS A 54 -24.68 -10.48 -9.05
N ALA A 55 -23.91 -10.05 -8.05
CA ALA A 55 -24.39 -9.92 -6.69
C ALA A 55 -25.42 -8.80 -6.55
N PHE A 56 -25.20 -7.64 -7.18
CA PHE A 56 -26.17 -6.54 -7.19
C PHE A 56 -27.49 -6.93 -7.84
N THR A 57 -27.47 -7.68 -8.94
CA THR A 57 -28.69 -8.18 -9.59
C THR A 57 -29.43 -9.15 -8.68
N ARG A 58 -28.72 -10.11 -8.05
CA ARG A 58 -29.34 -11.08 -7.12
C ARG A 58 -29.93 -10.42 -5.87
N LEU A 59 -29.35 -9.29 -5.45
CA LEU A 59 -29.84 -8.48 -4.34
C LEU A 59 -30.88 -7.42 -4.76
N GLU A 60 -31.23 -7.33 -6.05
CA GLU A 60 -32.12 -6.30 -6.60
C GLU A 60 -31.66 -4.85 -6.29
N LEU A 61 -30.35 -4.66 -6.21
CA LEU A 61 -29.73 -3.37 -5.90
C LEU A 61 -29.28 -2.60 -7.15
N HIS A 62 -29.48 -3.14 -8.35
CA HIS A 62 -29.01 -2.55 -9.60
C HIS A 62 -29.51 -1.11 -9.79
N GLU A 63 -30.82 -0.90 -9.69
CA GLU A 63 -31.45 0.42 -9.82
C GLU A 63 -30.97 1.42 -8.75
N LYS A 64 -30.86 0.97 -7.50
CA LYS A 64 -30.38 1.81 -6.40
C LYS A 64 -28.93 2.23 -6.62
N SER A 65 -28.08 1.32 -7.10
CA SER A 65 -26.68 1.60 -7.39
C SER A 65 -26.52 2.59 -8.54
N LEU A 66 -27.36 2.50 -9.58
CA LEU A 66 -27.33 3.44 -10.71
C LEU A 66 -27.74 4.86 -10.29
N ARG A 67 -28.74 4.97 -9.40
CA ARG A 67 -29.23 6.26 -8.90
C ARG A 67 -28.31 6.90 -7.86
N ALA A 68 -27.46 6.12 -7.19
CA ALA A 68 -26.53 6.61 -6.18
C ALA A 68 -25.40 7.49 -6.76
N GLY A 69 -25.26 7.60 -8.09
CA GLY A 69 -24.34 8.53 -8.72
C GLY A 69 -22.87 8.12 -8.65
N PHE A 70 -22.56 6.84 -8.42
CA PHE A 70 -21.18 6.35 -8.42
C PHE A 70 -20.55 6.47 -9.82
N MET A 71 -19.24 6.74 -9.85
CA MET A 71 -18.47 6.80 -11.09
C MET A 71 -18.52 5.46 -11.82
N LYS A 72 -18.93 5.47 -13.10
CA LYS A 72 -18.97 4.28 -13.94
C LYS A 72 -17.56 3.85 -14.32
N LYS A 73 -17.19 2.62 -14.01
CA LYS A 73 -15.91 2.02 -14.38
C LYS A 73 -16.08 1.17 -15.64
N PHE A 74 -15.58 1.68 -16.77
CA PHE A 74 -15.65 0.98 -18.06
C PHE A 74 -14.53 -0.04 -18.27
N GLY A 75 -13.47 0.03 -17.47
CA GLY A 75 -12.33 -0.87 -17.56
C GLY A 75 -11.28 -0.54 -16.51
N GLY A 76 -10.13 -1.20 -16.61
CA GLY A 76 -8.91 -0.79 -15.93
C GLY A 76 -7.86 -0.53 -17.00
N GLU A 77 -7.26 0.66 -16.96
CA GLU A 77 -6.12 0.97 -17.80
C GLU A 77 -4.86 0.70 -17.00
N ILE A 78 -4.00 -0.16 -17.53
CA ILE A 78 -2.68 -0.41 -16.96
C ILE A 78 -1.70 0.35 -17.85
N PHE A 79 -1.33 1.54 -17.42
CA PHE A 79 -0.18 2.22 -18.01
C PHE A 79 1.08 1.54 -17.50
N LEU A 80 1.62 0.64 -18.32
CA LEU A 80 3.02 0.31 -18.21
C LEU A 80 3.76 1.53 -18.75
N ALA A 81 4.33 2.34 -17.86
CA ALA A 81 5.29 3.35 -18.24
C ALA A 81 6.55 2.63 -18.76
N ILE A 82 6.50 2.19 -20.02
CA ILE A 82 7.72 2.00 -20.78
C ILE A 82 8.27 3.41 -20.88
N ALA A 83 9.28 3.70 -20.05
CA ALA A 83 10.06 4.91 -20.20
C ALA A 83 10.54 4.89 -21.65
N CYS A 84 9.95 5.76 -22.48
CA CYS A 84 10.47 6.10 -23.78
C CYS A 84 11.78 6.85 -23.48
N PHE A 85 12.84 6.08 -23.28
CA PHE A 85 14.20 6.55 -23.18
C PHE A 85 14.69 6.79 -24.61
N CYS A 86 14.05 7.73 -25.29
CA CYS A 86 14.47 8.17 -26.61
C CYS A 86 14.60 9.68 -26.59
N VAL A 87 15.86 10.09 -26.75
CA VAL A 87 16.35 11.41 -27.20
C VAL A 87 15.99 12.62 -26.34
N THR A 88 16.71 12.79 -25.22
CA THR A 88 17.44 14.05 -24.89
C THR A 88 18.21 13.93 -23.57
N SER A 89 19.32 13.19 -23.59
CA SER A 89 20.56 13.54 -22.87
C SER A 89 21.52 12.37 -22.91
N CYS A 90 22.55 12.51 -23.73
CA CYS A 90 23.81 11.82 -23.52
C CYS A 90 24.41 12.31 -22.20
N ALA A 91 24.26 11.53 -21.12
CA ALA A 91 25.20 11.46 -20.00
C ALA A 91 24.82 10.28 -19.06
N THR A 92 25.55 9.18 -19.20
CA THR A 92 25.88 8.25 -18.12
C THR A 92 24.71 7.47 -17.48
N ILE A 93 24.17 6.49 -18.20
CA ILE A 93 23.50 5.35 -17.55
C ILE A 93 24.60 4.52 -16.88
N SER A 94 24.86 4.82 -15.60
CA SER A 94 25.56 3.89 -14.72
C SER A 94 24.65 2.69 -14.53
N SER A 95 24.90 1.59 -15.25
CA SER A 95 24.24 0.30 -15.03
C SER A 95 24.75 -0.31 -13.72
N HIS A 96 24.36 0.28 -12.59
CA HIS A 96 24.67 -0.26 -11.28
C HIS A 96 23.77 -1.47 -11.01
N GLU A 97 24.35 -2.66 -11.00
CA GLU A 97 23.61 -3.89 -10.73
C GLU A 97 23.49 -4.10 -9.21
N PHE A 98 22.30 -3.87 -8.66
CA PHE A 98 22.00 -4.17 -7.28
C PHE A 98 21.79 -5.68 -7.08
N SER A 99 22.32 -6.21 -5.97
CA SER A 99 22.09 -7.57 -5.52
C SER A 99 20.60 -7.92 -5.52
N LYS A 100 20.25 -9.09 -6.04
CA LYS A 100 18.87 -9.60 -6.00
C LYS A 100 18.60 -10.20 -4.62
N PRO A 101 17.38 -10.08 -4.07
CA PRO A 101 17.03 -10.71 -2.80
C PRO A 101 17.26 -12.24 -2.84
N THR A 102 18.20 -12.69 -2.01
CA THR A 102 18.55 -14.10 -1.79
C THR A 102 17.99 -14.58 -0.45
N SER A 103 18.13 -15.88 -0.13
CA SER A 103 17.51 -16.50 1.06
C SER A 103 18.00 -15.94 2.41
N ASP A 104 19.12 -15.23 2.43
CA ASP A 104 19.70 -14.55 3.59
C ASP A 104 19.07 -13.18 3.88
N TRP A 105 18.23 -12.67 2.99
CA TRP A 105 17.57 -11.38 3.16
C TRP A 105 16.42 -11.46 4.16
N GLN A 106 16.33 -10.47 5.05
CA GLN A 106 15.19 -10.30 5.92
C GLN A 106 14.16 -9.40 5.26
N THR A 107 12.89 -9.80 5.31
CA THR A 107 11.76 -8.99 4.83
C THR A 107 10.90 -8.55 6.00
N LYS A 108 10.53 -7.28 6.04
CA LYS A 108 9.58 -6.70 6.97
C LYS A 108 8.49 -5.96 6.20
N THR A 109 7.25 -6.18 6.61
CA THR A 109 6.08 -5.50 6.05
C THR A 109 5.36 -4.78 7.19
N GLY A 110 4.96 -3.53 6.96
CA GLY A 110 4.35 -2.73 7.99
C GLY A 110 3.87 -1.39 7.45
N GLN A 111 3.66 -0.43 8.34
CA GLN A 111 3.27 0.93 7.98
C GLN A 111 4.40 1.93 8.19
N LEU A 112 4.52 2.86 7.25
CA LEU A 112 5.37 4.04 7.36
C LEU A 112 4.49 5.27 7.55
N MET A 113 4.81 6.06 8.57
CA MET A 113 4.43 7.47 8.67
C MET A 113 5.69 8.33 8.49
N TYR A 114 5.70 9.09 7.41
CA TYR A 114 6.74 10.09 7.11
C TYR A 114 6.18 11.50 7.26
N ARG A 115 6.92 12.38 7.91
CA ARG A 115 6.47 13.75 8.19
C ARG A 115 7.59 14.76 7.97
N THR A 116 7.23 15.85 7.31
CA THR A 116 7.98 17.10 7.21
C THR A 116 7.07 18.26 7.59
N PRO A 117 7.59 19.51 7.71
CA PRO A 117 6.74 20.67 7.97
C PRO A 117 5.66 20.91 6.89
N LYS A 118 5.89 20.44 5.66
CA LYS A 118 5.00 20.69 4.50
C LYS A 118 4.20 19.47 4.07
N THR A 119 4.53 18.26 4.53
CA THR A 119 3.95 17.03 3.99
C THR A 119 3.89 15.93 5.05
N THR A 120 2.78 15.21 5.09
CA THR A 120 2.66 13.94 5.83
C THR A 120 2.27 12.84 4.85
N LEU A 121 3.01 11.73 4.89
CA LEU A 121 2.80 10.56 4.07
C LEU A 121 2.56 9.37 4.99
N ILE A 122 1.47 8.64 4.76
CA ILE A 122 1.19 7.38 5.43
C ILE A 122 0.97 6.33 4.34
N GLY A 123 1.70 5.22 4.44
CA GLY A 123 1.63 4.15 3.44
C GLY A 123 2.12 2.82 4.00
N GLU A 124 1.84 1.77 3.25
CA GLU A 124 2.38 0.43 3.50
C GLU A 124 3.85 0.42 3.08
N ALA A 125 4.71 -0.13 3.93
CA ALA A 125 6.14 -0.23 3.75
C ALA A 125 6.55 -1.70 3.70
N LEU A 126 7.22 -2.08 2.61
CA LEU A 126 7.94 -3.33 2.45
C LEU A 126 9.44 -3.00 2.50
N VAL A 127 10.12 -3.50 3.52
CA VAL A 127 11.55 -3.31 3.73
C VAL A 127 12.24 -4.65 3.58
N ARG A 128 13.31 -4.71 2.78
CA ARG A 128 14.16 -5.88 2.66
C ARG A 128 15.61 -5.48 2.83
N PHE A 129 16.38 -6.28 3.56
CA PHE A 129 17.78 -6.00 3.77
C PHE A 129 18.59 -7.27 4.00
N SER A 130 19.84 -7.27 3.56
CA SER A 130 20.81 -8.34 3.82
C SER A 130 21.81 -7.95 4.91
N LYS A 131 22.47 -8.96 5.49
CA LYS A 131 23.61 -8.79 6.39
C LYS A 131 24.83 -8.16 5.71
N THR A 132 24.96 -8.31 4.39
CA THR A 132 25.99 -7.65 3.56
C THR A 132 25.76 -6.15 3.42
N GLY A 133 24.57 -5.68 3.80
CA GLY A 133 24.19 -4.27 3.74
C GLY A 133 23.52 -3.86 2.45
N ASP A 134 22.99 -4.81 1.65
CA ASP A 134 22.02 -4.48 0.60
C ASP A 134 20.68 -4.10 1.23
N PHE A 135 19.99 -3.10 0.67
CA PHE A 135 18.77 -2.52 1.21
C PHE A 135 17.75 -2.18 0.12
N GLU A 136 16.50 -2.57 0.34
CA GLU A 136 15.36 -2.22 -0.49
C GLU A 136 14.19 -1.73 0.37
N LEU A 137 13.56 -0.64 -0.05
CA LEU A 137 12.36 -0.08 0.58
C LEU A 137 11.34 0.24 -0.52
N THR A 138 10.14 -0.31 -0.40
CA THR A 138 8.99 0.08 -1.20
C THR A 138 7.92 0.65 -0.29
N VAL A 139 7.42 1.84 -0.61
CA VAL A 139 6.30 2.49 0.06
C VAL A 139 5.14 2.60 -0.91
N SER A 140 3.97 2.11 -0.53
CA SER A 140 2.76 2.12 -1.37
C SER A 140 1.53 2.67 -0.65
N LYS A 141 0.56 3.13 -1.42
CA LYS A 141 -0.75 3.61 -0.92
C LYS A 141 -1.88 2.76 -1.48
N GLY A 142 -1.89 1.48 -1.09
CA GLY A 142 -2.83 0.48 -1.59
C GLY A 142 -2.38 -0.18 -2.90
N PRO A 143 -3.22 -1.06 -3.47
CA PRO A 143 -2.85 -1.90 -4.61
C PRO A 143 -2.43 -1.08 -5.83
N GLY A 144 -1.21 -1.30 -6.33
CA GLY A 144 -0.70 -0.72 -7.57
C GLY A 144 -0.16 0.72 -7.48
N ILE A 145 -0.21 1.37 -6.32
CA ILE A 145 0.28 2.75 -6.15
C ILE A 145 1.58 2.74 -5.37
N THR A 146 2.71 2.66 -6.06
CA THR A 146 4.05 2.83 -5.47
C THR A 146 4.38 4.30 -5.34
N LEU A 147 4.49 4.79 -4.11
CA LEU A 147 4.85 6.17 -3.80
C LEU A 147 6.37 6.38 -3.89
N LEU A 148 7.13 5.40 -3.40
CA LEU A 148 8.59 5.44 -3.36
C LEU A 148 9.15 4.01 -3.45
N SER A 149 10.19 3.85 -4.26
CA SER A 149 11.02 2.65 -4.34
C SER A 149 12.46 3.08 -4.18
N LEU A 150 13.15 2.58 -3.16
CA LEU A 150 14.54 2.84 -2.85
C LEU A 150 15.30 1.51 -2.88
N ARG A 151 16.40 1.48 -3.63
CA ARG A 151 17.39 0.40 -3.62
C ARG A 151 18.75 1.02 -3.31
N GLN A 152 19.51 0.41 -2.40
CA GLN A 152 20.77 0.97 -1.94
C GLN A 152 21.71 -0.14 -1.48
N ASP A 153 22.99 0.03 -1.80
CA ASP A 153 24.08 -0.73 -1.20
C ASP A 153 25.04 0.21 -0.44
N ALA A 154 26.29 -0.20 -0.24
CA ALA A 154 27.28 0.62 0.46
C ALA A 154 27.70 1.90 -0.31
N ALA A 155 27.69 1.89 -1.64
CA ALA A 155 28.28 2.94 -2.47
C ALA A 155 27.27 3.67 -3.36
N PHE A 156 26.19 3.00 -3.75
CA PHE A 156 25.22 3.46 -4.75
C PHE A 156 23.79 3.36 -4.23
N ALA A 157 22.95 4.28 -4.69
CA ALA A 157 21.52 4.23 -4.41
C ALA A 157 20.70 4.68 -5.62
N GLU A 158 19.49 4.14 -5.69
CA GLU A 158 18.47 4.48 -6.66
C GLU A 158 17.15 4.71 -5.92
N ILE A 159 16.54 5.86 -6.15
CA ILE A 159 15.23 6.23 -5.63
C ILE A 159 14.31 6.58 -6.80
N LYS A 160 13.15 5.93 -6.85
CA LYS A 160 12.10 6.11 -7.87
C LYS A 160 10.75 6.35 -7.19
N GLY A 161 9.80 6.91 -7.92
CA GLY A 161 8.40 7.05 -7.48
C GLY A 161 7.92 8.50 -7.45
N ALA A 162 6.59 8.67 -7.37
CA ALA A 162 5.94 9.98 -7.42
C ALA A 162 6.42 10.93 -6.32
N PHE A 163 6.85 10.40 -5.17
CA PHE A 163 7.34 11.20 -4.06
C PHE A 163 8.77 11.72 -4.27
N ALA A 164 9.55 11.06 -5.14
CA ALA A 164 10.91 11.45 -5.48
C ALA A 164 10.99 12.55 -6.57
N ARG A 165 9.84 13.06 -7.03
CA ARG A 165 9.65 14.05 -8.12
C ARG A 165 10.25 13.66 -9.48
N GLN A 166 11.58 13.57 -9.58
CA GLN A 166 12.28 13.16 -10.81
C GLN A 166 13.04 11.84 -10.67
N GLY A 167 12.99 11.20 -9.49
CA GLY A 167 13.84 10.05 -9.21
C GLY A 167 15.32 10.44 -9.24
N TRP A 168 16.16 9.61 -8.64
CA TRP A 168 17.60 9.85 -8.63
C TRP A 168 18.35 8.54 -8.51
N SER A 169 19.45 8.42 -9.24
CA SER A 169 20.37 7.28 -9.17
C SER A 169 21.80 7.79 -9.19
N GLY A 170 22.64 7.30 -8.28
CA GLY A 170 24.03 7.71 -8.23
C GLY A 170 24.76 7.23 -6.98
N PRO A 171 26.05 7.60 -6.83
CA PRO A 171 26.81 7.33 -5.63
C PRO A 171 26.17 8.01 -4.41
N VAL A 172 26.02 7.30 -3.30
CA VAL A 172 25.35 7.79 -2.07
C VAL A 172 25.96 9.11 -1.57
N ALA A 173 27.27 9.28 -1.75
CA ALA A 173 27.98 10.51 -1.37
C ALA A 173 27.50 11.76 -2.15
N GLN A 174 26.99 11.59 -3.36
CA GLN A 174 26.53 12.66 -4.26
C GLN A 174 25.00 12.86 -4.19
N ALA A 175 24.33 12.21 -3.24
CA ALA A 175 22.88 12.27 -3.13
C ALA A 175 22.38 13.70 -2.83
N PRO A 176 21.30 14.15 -3.50
CA PRO A 176 20.62 15.40 -3.20
C PRO A 176 20.25 15.49 -1.71
N PRO A 177 20.35 16.69 -1.09
CA PRO A 177 20.06 16.86 0.33
C PRO A 177 18.67 16.34 0.75
N GLN A 178 17.67 16.44 -0.13
CA GLN A 178 16.30 16.00 0.15
C GLN A 178 16.15 14.46 0.24
N LEU A 179 17.13 13.70 -0.27
CA LEU A 179 17.09 12.23 -0.26
C LEU A 179 17.92 11.63 0.88
N ARG A 180 18.73 12.44 1.58
CA ARG A 180 19.62 11.96 2.64
C ARG A 180 18.85 11.30 3.80
N GLY A 181 17.67 11.80 4.14
CA GLY A 181 16.80 11.17 5.15
C GLY A 181 16.40 9.76 4.75
N TRP A 182 16.01 9.56 3.49
CA TRP A 182 15.63 8.25 2.96
C TRP A 182 16.81 7.28 2.92
N LEU A 183 17.99 7.74 2.48
CA LEU A 183 19.20 6.91 2.39
C LEU A 183 19.76 6.50 3.77
N GLY A 184 19.52 7.32 4.80
CA GLY A 184 19.91 7.01 6.17
C GLY A 184 19.10 5.86 6.82
N LEU A 185 17.97 5.46 6.22
CA LEU A 185 17.13 4.39 6.76
C LEU A 185 17.83 3.04 6.73
N ARG A 186 18.65 2.78 5.71
CA ARG A 186 19.44 1.55 5.57
C ARG A 186 20.16 1.19 6.87
N ASP A 187 20.89 2.15 7.43
CA ASP A 187 21.70 1.93 8.63
C ASP A 187 20.84 1.64 9.87
N GLN A 188 19.62 2.20 9.94
CA GLN A 188 18.69 1.94 11.05
C GLN A 188 18.20 0.48 11.03
N PHE A 189 17.89 -0.04 9.85
CA PHE A 189 17.41 -1.41 9.69
C PHE A 189 18.51 -2.45 9.89
N ILE A 190 19.73 -2.18 9.40
CA ILE A 190 20.87 -3.08 9.55
C ILE A 190 21.31 -3.14 11.02
N ARG A 191 21.34 -2.00 11.74
CA ARG A 191 21.79 -1.96 13.15
C ARG A 191 20.83 -2.66 14.10
N ALA A 192 19.52 -2.59 13.83
CA ALA A 192 18.48 -3.08 14.75
C ALA A 192 17.44 -3.96 14.03
N PRO A 193 17.84 -5.13 13.50
CA PRO A 193 17.01 -5.95 12.61
C PRO A 193 15.74 -6.48 13.28
N ASN A 194 15.72 -6.65 14.61
CA ASN A 194 14.59 -7.25 15.32
C ASN A 194 13.61 -6.23 15.94
N GLN A 195 13.75 -4.94 15.65
CA GLN A 195 12.80 -3.95 16.16
C GLN A 195 11.43 -4.05 15.48
N LYS A 196 10.37 -3.98 16.29
CA LYS A 196 8.96 -3.86 15.84
C LYS A 196 8.59 -2.43 15.44
N THR A 197 9.35 -1.45 15.93
CA THR A 197 9.14 -0.04 15.62
C THR A 197 10.48 0.62 15.40
N VAL A 198 10.64 1.28 14.25
CA VAL A 198 11.85 2.03 13.90
C VAL A 198 11.45 3.48 13.76
N ARG A 199 12.02 4.34 14.62
CA ARG A 199 11.83 5.79 14.54
C ARG A 199 13.17 6.42 14.17
N TYR A 200 13.17 7.20 13.09
CA TYR A 200 14.35 7.89 12.60
C TYR A 200 13.99 9.34 12.29
N ALA A 201 14.85 10.27 12.65
CA ALA A 201 14.65 11.69 12.36
C ALA A 201 15.97 12.29 11.89
N LEU A 202 15.91 13.09 10.83
CA LEU A 202 17.05 13.80 10.26
C LEU A 202 16.60 15.21 9.88
N GLY A 203 17.15 16.23 10.54
CA GLY A 203 16.71 17.61 10.39
C GLY A 203 15.21 17.76 10.70
N ASN A 204 14.44 18.22 9.73
CA ASN A 204 12.98 18.40 9.85
C ASN A 204 12.16 17.20 9.35
N GLU A 205 12.82 16.10 9.00
CA GLU A 205 12.18 14.89 8.49
C GLU A 205 12.07 13.85 9.59
N THR A 206 10.90 13.24 9.74
CA THR A 206 10.67 12.15 10.70
C THR A 206 10.05 10.96 10.00
N PHE A 207 10.60 9.78 10.27
CA PHE A 207 10.18 8.48 9.77
C PHE A 207 9.79 7.62 10.96
N LEU A 208 8.58 7.05 10.90
CA LEU A 208 8.11 6.08 11.87
C LEU A 208 7.60 4.84 11.14
N PHE A 209 8.31 3.73 11.32
CA PHE A 209 7.90 2.42 10.83
C PHE A 209 7.31 1.59 11.96
N ARG A 210 6.23 0.87 11.67
CA ARG A 210 5.61 -0.12 12.54
C ARG A 210 5.41 -1.42 11.78
N PHE A 211 6.08 -2.48 12.22
CA PHE A 211 6.05 -3.82 11.63
C PHE A 211 5.28 -4.79 12.52
#